data_AF-A0A523D1M4-F1
#
_entry.id   AF-A0A523D1M4-F1
#
_cell.length_a   1.000
_cell.length_b   1.000
_cell.length_c   1.000
_cell.angle_alpha   90.00
_cell.angle_beta   90.00
_cell.angle_gamma   90.00
#
_symmetry.space_group_name_H-M   'P 1'
#
loop_
_entity.id
_entity.type
_entity.pdbx_description
1 polymer ?
#
loop_
_entity_poly.entity_id
_entity_poly.type
_entity_poly.pdbx_seq_one_letter_code
_entity_poly.pdbx_strand_id
1 'polypeptide(L)' 'MLAQGARLRPAEIRFARITEVVRVPRDRATSIKPSDMVLGVTAGGEAAAYPLPVIAFHHIVNDRLGDEPFVVTY' A
#
# COMPACT_ATOMS: atom_id res chain seq x y z
N MET A 1 31.92 2.26 -0.41
CA MET A 1 31.60 1.08 0.42
C MET A 1 30.09 0.91 0.39
N LEU A 2 29.55 0.08 -0.51
CA LEU A 2 28.11 -0.14 -0.66
C LEU A 2 27.69 -1.24 0.32
N ALA A 3 26.85 -0.91 1.30
CA ALA A 3 26.23 -1.91 2.16
C ALA A 3 25.29 -2.79 1.31
N GLN A 4 25.49 -4.10 1.35
CA GLN A 4 24.56 -5.06 0.74
C GLN A 4 23.18 -4.88 1.37
N GLY A 5 22.16 -4.69 0.54
CA GLY A 5 20.78 -4.51 0.99
C GLY A 5 20.34 -5.72 1.82
N ALA A 6 20.05 -5.50 3.09
CA ALA A 6 19.49 -6.52 3.96
C ALA A 6 18.15 -6.98 3.38
N ARG A 7 18.03 -8.26 3.06
CA ARG A 7 16.76 -8.86 2.63
C ARG A 7 15.84 -8.96 3.85
N LEU A 8 14.83 -8.08 3.91
CA LEU A 8 13.85 -8.09 4.99
C LEU A 8 13.09 -9.42 5.02
N ARG A 9 12.92 -9.98 6.22
CA ARG A 9 12.10 -11.16 6.48
C ARG A 9 10.61 -10.79 6.39
N PRO A 10 9.71 -11.73 6.12
CA PRO A 10 8.27 -11.44 6.00
C PRO A 10 7.64 -10.73 7.21
N ALA A 11 8.16 -10.98 8.42
CA ALA A 11 7.73 -10.28 9.62
C ALA A 11 8.23 -8.83 9.70
N GLU A 12 9.43 -8.56 9.17
CA GLU A 12 10.04 -7.22 9.15
C GLU A 12 9.38 -6.34 8.08
N ILE A 13 8.96 -6.93 6.95
CA ILE A 13 8.22 -6.23 5.89
C ILE A 13 6.96 -5.58 6.45
N ARG A 14 6.27 -6.22 7.40
CA ARG A 14 5.01 -5.71 7.97
C ARG A 14 5.18 -4.34 8.63
N PHE A 15 6.35 -4.07 9.22
CA PHE A 15 6.60 -2.82 9.95
C PHE A 15 7.57 -1.89 9.21
N ALA A 16 8.01 -2.30 8.02
CA ALA A 16 8.93 -1.52 7.23
C ALA A 16 8.20 -0.30 6.66
N ARG A 17 8.81 0.89 6.75
CA ARG A 17 8.22 2.08 6.14
C ARG A 17 7.92 1.84 4.66
N ILE A 18 6.71 2.15 4.23
CA ILE A 18 6.36 2.21 2.81
C ILE A 18 7.14 3.37 2.18
N THR A 19 8.11 3.04 1.33
CA THR A 19 8.89 4.02 0.57
C THR A 19 8.25 4.37 -0.75
N GLU A 20 7.45 3.46 -1.30
CA GLU A 20 6.78 3.56 -2.59
C GLU A 20 5.46 2.79 -2.54
N VAL A 21 4.41 3.36 -3.12
CA VAL A 21 3.14 2.67 -3.31
C VAL A 21 3.12 2.06 -4.70
N VAL A 22 3.11 0.73 -4.76
CA VAL A 22 2.96 -0.01 -6.02
C VAL A 22 1.49 -0.33 -6.23
N ARG A 23 0.90 0.18 -7.32
CA ARG A 23 -0.48 -0.13 -7.71
C ARG A 23 -0.54 -1.36 -8.60
N VAL A 24 -1.51 -2.22 -8.32
CA VAL A 24 -1.80 -3.41 -9.13
C VAL A 24 -3.22 -3.27 -9.67
N PRO A 25 -3.44 -3.40 -11.00
CA PRO A 25 -4.77 -3.46 -11.57
C PRO A 25 -5.62 -4.55 -10.92
N ARG A 26 -6.93 -4.32 -10.80
CA ARG A 26 -7.87 -5.22 -10.12
C ARG A 26 -7.76 -6.68 -10.59
N ASP A 27 -7.63 -6.89 -11.89
CA ASP A 27 -7.53 -8.21 -12.53
C ASP A 27 -6.20 -8.94 -12.24
N ARG A 28 -5.19 -8.23 -11.72
CA ARG A 28 -3.87 -8.78 -11.37
C ARG A 28 -3.61 -8.80 -9.85
N ALA A 29 -4.55 -8.36 -9.03
CA ALA A 29 -4.41 -8.27 -7.58
C ALA A 29 -4.56 -9.66 -6.90
N THR A 30 -3.52 -10.50 -6.99
CA THR A 30 -3.53 -11.87 -6.45
C THR A 30 -3.25 -11.96 -4.95
N SER A 31 -2.80 -10.88 -4.32
CA SER A 31 -2.45 -10.81 -2.89
C SER A 31 -3.63 -10.56 -1.96
N ILE A 32 -4.84 -10.35 -2.49
CA ILE A 32 -6.07 -10.09 -1.75
C ILE A 32 -7.20 -11.01 -2.23
N LYS A 33 -8.13 -11.34 -1.33
CA LYS A 33 -9.31 -12.15 -1.62
C LYS A 33 -10.56 -11.28 -1.85
N PRO A 34 -11.59 -11.77 -2.56
CA PRO A 34 -12.83 -11.02 -2.76
C PRO A 34 -13.56 -10.61 -1.47
N SER A 35 -13.35 -11.35 -0.37
CA SER A 35 -13.93 -11.07 0.94
C SER A 35 -13.09 -10.16 1.83
N ASP A 36 -11.87 -9.80 1.40
CA ASP A 36 -10.97 -8.99 2.22
C ASP A 36 -11.51 -7.56 2.31
N MET A 37 -11.47 -7.00 3.51
CA MET A 37 -11.83 -5.60 3.72
C MET A 37 -10.73 -4.67 3.19
N VAL A 38 -11.16 -3.63 2.49
CA VAL A 38 -10.31 -2.58 1.95
C VAL A 38 -10.87 -1.22 2.31
N LEU A 39 -10.00 -0.23 2.47
CA LEU A 39 -10.38 1.17 2.39
C LEU A 39 -10.41 1.57 0.93
N GLY A 40 -11.58 1.95 0.42
CA GLY A 40 -11.74 2.52 -0.91
C GLY A 40 -11.51 4.02 -0.89
N VAL A 41 -10.71 4.54 -1.81
CA VAL A 41 -10.50 5.98 -2.02
C VAL A 41 -10.86 6.32 -3.46
N THR A 42 -11.58 7.41 -3.64
CA THR A 42 -11.88 7.98 -4.96
C THR A 42 -11.51 9.46 -4.95
N ALA A 43 -10.64 9.87 -5.86
CA ALA A 43 -10.15 11.24 -5.98
C ALA A 43 -9.69 11.49 -7.43
N GLY A 44 -9.87 12.71 -7.95
CA GLY A 44 -9.40 13.06 -9.29
C GLY A 44 -10.00 12.23 -10.45
N GLY A 45 -11.15 11.58 -10.24
CA GLY A 45 -11.75 10.65 -11.22
C GLY A 45 -11.14 9.24 -11.21
N GLU A 46 -10.16 8.98 -10.34
CA GLU A 46 -9.54 7.68 -10.13
C GLU A 46 -10.02 7.02 -8.83
N ALA A 47 -9.91 5.69 -8.77
CA ALA A 47 -10.23 4.90 -7.59
C ALA A 47 -9.10 3.92 -7.25
N ALA A 48 -8.82 3.79 -5.95
CA ALA A 48 -7.87 2.82 -5.41
C ALA A 48 -8.45 2.09 -4.19
N ALA A 49 -7.95 0.88 -3.95
CA ALA A 49 -8.32 0.06 -2.79
C ALA A 49 -7.06 -0.27 -1.98
N TYR A 50 -7.13 0.00 -0.67
CA TYR A 50 -6.04 -0.23 0.26
C TYR A 50 -6.44 -1.35 1.23
N PRO A 51 -5.79 -2.53 1.18
CA PRO A 51 -6.12 -3.62 2.09
C PRO A 51 -5.86 -3.22 3.53
N LEU A 52 -6.82 -3.50 4.42
CA LEU A 52 -6.70 -3.11 5.83
C LEU A 52 -5.40 -3.61 6.49
N PRO A 53 -4.91 -4.84 6.26
CA PRO A 53 -3.64 -5.28 6.85
C PRO A 53 -2.44 -4.41 6.45
N VAL A 54 -2.44 -3.86 5.23
CA VAL A 54 -1.36 -2.97 4.77
C VAL A 54 -1.40 -1.68 5.55
N ILE A 55 -2.56 -1.04 5.64
CA ILE A 55 -2.71 0.20 6.42
C ILE A 55 -2.41 -0.11 7.90
N ALA A 56 -2.90 -1.23 8.41
CA ALA A 56 -2.74 -1.64 9.79
C ALA A 56 -1.27 -1.72 10.20
N PHE A 57 -0.45 -2.48 9.47
CA PHE A 57 0.94 -2.64 9.89
C PHE A 57 1.84 -1.44 9.52
N HIS A 58 1.43 -0.61 8.56
CA HIS A 58 2.25 0.49 8.06
C HIS A 58 1.81 1.89 8.50
N HIS A 59 0.69 2.02 9.21
CA HIS A 59 0.07 3.20 9.84
C HIS A 59 -0.13 4.46 8.97
N ILE A 60 0.80 4.81 8.11
CA ILE A 60 0.80 5.98 7.24
C ILE A 60 1.19 5.53 5.83
N VAL A 61 0.29 5.73 4.87
CA VAL A 61 0.58 5.59 3.45
C VAL A 61 0.46 6.96 2.81
N ASN A 62 1.57 7.47 2.27
CA ASN A 62 1.57 8.69 1.47
C ASN A 62 1.35 8.29 0.01
N ASP A 63 0.32 8.82 -0.63
CA ASP A 63 -0.06 8.40 -1.98
C ASP A 63 -0.63 9.57 -2.81
N ARG A 64 -0.83 9.31 -4.11
CA ARG A 64 -1.44 10.22 -5.07
C ARG A 64 -2.42 9.48 -5.99
N LEU A 65 -3.55 10.09 -6.29
CA LEU A 65 -4.50 9.64 -7.32
C LEU A 65 -4.59 10.75 -8.36
N GLY A 66 -4.20 10.45 -9.60
CA GLY A 66 -3.87 11.49 -10.58
C GLY A 66 -2.83 12.47 -10.02
N ASP A 67 -3.20 13.75 -9.96
CA ASP A 67 -2.37 14.82 -9.40
C ASP A 67 -2.67 15.14 -7.92
N GLU A 68 -3.68 14.52 -7.32
CA GLU A 68 -4.15 14.86 -5.96
C GLU A 68 -3.37 14.07 -4.88
N PRO A 69 -2.54 14.72 -4.05
CA PRO A 69 -1.80 14.05 -2.98
C PRO A 69 -2.70 13.82 -1.75
N PHE A 70 -2.55 12.67 -1.09
CA PHE A 70 -3.25 12.40 0.17
C PHE A 70 -2.47 11.43 1.05
N VAL A 71 -2.94 11.30 2.29
CA VAL A 71 -2.41 10.36 3.28
C VAL A 71 -3.54 9.45 3.73
N VAL A 72 -3.28 8.14 3.71
CA VAL A 72 -4.13 7.15 4.35
C VAL A 72 -3.52 6.82 5.71
N THR A 73 -4.33 6.98 6.77
CA THR A 73 -3.95 6.67 8.15
C THR A 73 -5.15 6.03 8.87
N TYR A 74 -4.87 5.30 9.95
CA TYR A 74 -5.87 4.74 10.85
C TYR A 74 -5.41 4.84 12.31
#